data_AF-A0A3S0HLD7-F1
#
_entry.id   AF-A0A3S0HLD7-F1
#
_cell.length_a   1.000
_cell.length_b   1.000
_cell.length_c   1.000
_cell.angle_alpha   90.00
_cell.angle_beta   90.00
_cell.angle_gamma   90.00
#
_symmetry.space_group_name_H-M   'P 1'
#
loop_
_entity.id
_entity.type
_entity.pdbx_description
1 polymer ?
#
loop_
_entity_poly.entity_id
_entity_poly.type
_entity_poly.pdbx_seq_one_letter_code
_entity_poly.pdbx_strand_id
1 'polypeptide(L)'
;MSRVGLLLLLALLCGGAACTRNTSGLEGAAPGTARPERASARRLNAPALVGRSIDQVRRQLGPPRETAAQAVGLEPTAQQLRATKGEGWINTFEKDGTTIIVTFNARTREVRDFVLLGDNEEELTRRAGLQLVDEDYLVLPVADPAAPSKIIGVRVVKR
;
A
#
# COMPACT_ATOMS: atom_id res chain seq x y z
N MET A 1 56.32 -3.53 -42.69
CA MET A 1 57.54 -3.99 -41.99
C MET A 1 58.67 -2.99 -42.30
N SER A 2 59.57 -2.75 -41.34
CA SER A 2 60.53 -1.62 -41.19
C SER A 2 59.93 -0.50 -40.32
N ARG A 3 60.54 0.01 -39.24
CA ARG A 3 61.96 0.19 -38.84
C ARG A 3 62.05 0.08 -37.29
N VAL A 4 62.88 -0.77 -36.70
CA VAL A 4 64.27 -0.49 -36.25
C VAL A 4 64.37 0.78 -35.38
N GLY A 5 64.79 0.62 -34.13
CA GLY A 5 65.16 1.72 -33.22
C GLY A 5 64.71 1.49 -31.77
N LEU A 6 64.81 0.28 -31.23
CA LEU A 6 65.78 0.03 -30.14
C LEU A 6 66.76 1.19 -29.94
N LEU A 7 66.75 1.80 -28.75
CA LEU A 7 67.92 1.99 -27.87
C LEU A 7 67.66 3.16 -26.91
N LEU A 8 67.70 2.80 -25.63
CA LEU A 8 68.26 3.58 -24.53
C LEU A 8 67.51 4.84 -24.06
N LEU A 9 66.97 4.81 -22.84
CA LEU A 9 67.69 5.01 -21.55
C LEU A 9 67.97 6.50 -21.27
N LEU A 10 67.93 6.82 -19.97
CA LEU A 10 68.07 8.12 -19.31
C LEU A 10 66.75 8.91 -19.20
N ALA A 11 66.24 9.28 -18.04
CA ALA A 11 66.74 9.26 -16.66
C ALA A 11 65.51 9.18 -15.73
N LEU A 12 65.41 8.24 -14.80
CA LEU A 12 66.11 8.20 -13.51
C LEU A 12 65.91 9.47 -12.66
N LEU A 13 65.27 9.24 -11.49
CA LEU A 13 65.53 9.83 -10.17
C LEU A 13 64.92 11.22 -9.85
N CYS A 14 64.04 11.22 -8.85
CA CYS A 14 64.33 11.64 -7.47
C CYS A 14 63.03 11.50 -6.65
N GLY A 15 63.01 10.68 -5.59
CA GLY A 15 63.26 11.13 -4.22
C GLY A 15 61.92 11.59 -3.60
N GLY A 16 61.30 10.90 -2.65
CA GLY A 16 61.82 10.53 -1.35
C GLY A 16 61.09 11.38 -0.31
N ALA A 17 60.17 10.79 0.47
CA ALA A 17 59.76 11.28 1.78
C ALA A 17 58.90 10.21 2.48
N ALA A 18 59.54 9.45 3.37
CA ALA A 18 58.84 8.83 4.47
C ALA A 18 58.47 9.92 5.47
N CYS A 19 57.18 10.11 5.75
CA CYS A 19 56.72 10.86 6.92
C CYS A 19 55.53 10.13 7.56
N THR A 20 55.85 9.50 8.68
CA THR A 20 55.03 9.21 9.87
C THR A 20 53.74 10.01 10.05
N ARG A 21 52.66 9.25 10.33
CA ARG A 21 51.73 9.37 11.48
C ARG A 21 51.34 10.80 11.93
N ASN A 22 50.05 11.14 11.82
CA ASN A 22 49.36 11.89 12.86
C ASN A 22 47.88 11.48 12.96
N THR A 23 47.49 10.97 14.13
CA THR A 23 46.11 10.86 14.58
C THR A 23 45.59 12.23 15.05
N SER A 24 44.27 12.31 15.20
CA SER A 24 43.49 13.35 15.91
C SER A 24 42.95 14.48 15.03
N GLY A 25 41.68 14.29 14.67
CA GLY A 25 40.77 15.29 14.15
C GLY A 25 39.34 14.83 14.41
N LEU A 26 38.99 14.67 15.69
CA LEU A 26 37.61 14.75 16.16
C LEU A 26 37.18 16.20 15.93
N GLU A 27 36.26 16.47 15.00
CA GLU A 27 35.22 17.50 15.17
C GLU A 27 34.24 17.51 14.00
N GLY A 28 32.95 17.49 14.34
CA GLY A 28 31.93 18.09 13.48
C GLY A 28 31.15 17.17 12.55
N ALA A 29 30.89 15.91 12.91
CA ALA A 29 29.69 15.26 12.38
C ALA A 29 28.47 15.93 13.02
N ALA A 30 28.08 17.08 12.48
CA ALA A 30 26.75 17.62 12.74
C ALA A 30 25.76 16.50 12.44
N PRO A 31 24.85 16.14 13.36
CA PRO A 31 23.78 15.23 13.03
C PRO A 31 23.01 15.93 11.92
N GLY A 32 23.18 15.44 10.68
CA GLY A 32 22.35 15.81 9.56
C GLY A 32 20.93 15.67 10.07
N THR A 33 20.27 16.81 10.23
CA THR A 33 18.89 16.91 10.63
C THR A 33 18.15 15.92 9.77
N ALA A 34 17.70 14.82 10.39
CA ALA A 34 16.87 13.83 9.76
C ALA A 34 15.73 14.65 9.14
N ARG A 35 15.78 14.80 7.82
CA ARG A 35 14.73 15.42 7.05
C ARG A 35 13.48 14.69 7.55
N PRO A 36 12.48 15.40 8.11
CA PRO A 36 11.26 14.72 8.49
C PRO A 36 10.79 14.07 7.19
N GLU A 37 10.85 12.75 7.16
CA GLU A 37 10.11 11.93 6.23
C GLU A 37 8.71 12.52 6.35
N ARG A 38 8.30 13.29 5.32
CA ARG A 38 6.98 13.91 5.29
C ARG A 38 6.07 12.75 5.61
N ALA A 39 5.47 12.77 6.82
CA ALA A 39 4.59 11.73 7.29
C ALA A 39 3.70 11.39 6.11
N SER A 40 3.95 10.24 5.47
CA SER A 40 3.32 9.95 4.19
C SER A 40 1.84 10.07 4.50
N ALA A 41 1.17 11.05 3.88
CA ALA A 41 -0.21 11.38 4.19
C ALA A 41 -0.94 10.07 4.36
N ARG A 42 -1.44 9.80 5.58
CA ARG A 42 -1.86 8.46 6.05
C ARG A 42 -2.49 7.72 4.87
N ARG A 43 -1.75 6.77 4.30
CA ARG A 43 -2.24 6.01 3.16
C ARG A 43 -3.15 4.94 3.72
N LEU A 44 -4.29 4.73 3.07
CA LEU A 44 -5.06 3.51 3.27
C LEU A 44 -4.12 2.33 3.02
N ASN A 45 -3.92 1.47 4.01
CA ASN A 45 -3.20 0.21 3.82
C ASN A 45 -4.24 -0.89 3.56
N ALA A 46 -4.70 -0.98 2.31
CA ALA A 46 -5.72 -1.94 1.91
C ALA A 46 -5.25 -3.41 2.01
N PRO A 47 -3.98 -3.77 1.69
CA PRO A 47 -3.51 -5.14 1.91
C PRO A 47 -3.68 -5.63 3.35
N ALA A 48 -3.51 -4.76 4.35
CA ALA A 48 -3.68 -5.13 5.76
C ALA A 48 -5.13 -5.52 6.14
N LEU A 49 -6.12 -5.19 5.31
CA LEU A 49 -7.53 -5.54 5.49
C LEU A 49 -7.87 -6.93 4.91
N VAL A 50 -7.05 -7.45 4.00
CA VAL A 50 -7.29 -8.73 3.34
C VAL A 50 -7.28 -9.86 4.36
N GLY A 51 -8.30 -10.72 4.31
CA GLY A 51 -8.47 -11.85 5.22
C GLY A 51 -8.80 -11.48 6.68
N ARG A 52 -9.08 -10.20 6.98
CA ARG A 52 -9.51 -9.76 8.31
C ARG A 52 -11.00 -10.00 8.53
N SER A 53 -11.40 -10.11 9.79
CA SER A 53 -12.82 -10.07 10.16
C SER A 53 -13.37 -8.65 10.08
N ILE A 54 -14.70 -8.51 9.94
CA ILE A 54 -15.35 -7.20 9.90
C ILE A 54 -15.05 -6.37 11.17
N ASP A 55 -14.91 -7.01 12.33
CA ASP A 55 -14.60 -6.30 13.57
C ASP A 55 -13.16 -5.76 13.58
N GLN A 56 -12.21 -6.49 12.99
CA GLN A 56 -10.84 -5.99 12.78
C GLN A 56 -10.82 -4.82 11.80
N VAL A 57 -11.58 -4.92 10.71
CA VAL A 57 -11.71 -3.84 9.73
C VAL A 57 -12.31 -2.59 10.37
N ARG A 58 -13.38 -2.71 11.17
CA ARG A 58 -13.97 -1.58 11.92
C ARG A 58 -12.96 -0.91 12.86
N ARG A 59 -12.08 -1.68 13.52
CA ARG A 59 -11.02 -1.09 14.36
C ARG A 59 -9.98 -0.30 13.54
N GLN A 60 -9.68 -0.74 12.34
CA GLN A 60 -8.68 -0.12 11.48
C GLN A 60 -9.21 1.10 10.71
N LEU A 61 -10.44 0.99 10.18
CA LEU A 61 -11.08 2.01 9.35
C LEU A 61 -11.91 3.01 10.15
N GLY A 62 -12.34 2.65 11.36
CA GLY A 62 -13.27 3.42 12.17
C GLY A 62 -14.71 2.91 12.05
N PRO A 63 -15.69 3.64 12.60
CA PRO A 63 -17.08 3.24 12.52
C PRO A 63 -17.56 3.26 11.06
N PRO A 64 -18.38 2.27 10.64
CA PRO A 64 -19.06 2.32 9.35
C PRO A 64 -20.11 3.44 9.34
N ARG A 65 -20.51 3.86 8.13
CA ARG A 65 -21.53 4.87 7.89
C ARG A 65 -22.94 4.37 8.16
N GLU A 66 -23.17 3.07 8.03
CA GLU A 66 -24.50 2.50 8.23
C GLU A 66 -24.97 2.72 9.67
N THR A 67 -26.28 2.89 9.81
CA THR A 67 -26.93 3.01 11.12
C THR A 67 -27.81 1.80 11.38
N ALA A 68 -28.11 1.52 12.65
CA ALA A 68 -29.00 0.42 13.02
C ALA A 68 -30.43 0.54 12.45
N ALA A 69 -30.82 1.73 11.97
CA ALA A 69 -32.14 2.00 11.42
C ALA A 69 -32.28 1.68 9.91
N GLN A 70 -31.19 1.35 9.22
CA GLN A 70 -31.23 1.03 7.79
C GLN A 70 -31.66 -0.42 7.54
N ALA A 71 -32.27 -0.67 6.38
CA ALA A 71 -32.71 -2.01 5.96
C ALA A 71 -31.55 -3.02 5.90
N VAL A 72 -30.37 -2.56 5.46
CA VAL A 72 -29.08 -3.21 5.69
C VAL A 72 -28.38 -2.40 6.78
N GLY A 73 -28.76 -2.66 8.02
CA GLY A 73 -28.17 -2.00 9.18
C GLY A 73 -26.79 -2.57 9.54
N LEU A 74 -26.21 -2.08 10.64
CA LEU A 74 -24.90 -2.53 11.12
C LEU A 74 -24.77 -4.04 11.32
N GLU A 75 -25.85 -4.68 11.77
CA GLU A 75 -25.94 -6.10 12.03
C GLU A 75 -27.33 -6.61 11.58
N PRO A 76 -27.41 -7.86 11.08
CA PRO A 76 -28.67 -8.48 10.68
C PRO A 76 -29.54 -8.89 11.87
N THR A 77 -30.85 -8.88 11.68
CA THR A 77 -31.79 -9.55 12.59
C THR A 77 -31.63 -11.07 12.54
N ALA A 78 -32.09 -11.77 13.58
CA ALA A 78 -32.08 -13.23 13.63
C ALA A 78 -32.88 -13.89 12.49
N GLN A 79 -33.90 -13.20 11.94
CA GLN A 79 -34.64 -13.68 10.79
C GLN A 79 -33.81 -13.54 9.50
N GLN A 80 -33.17 -12.39 9.30
CA GLN A 80 -32.29 -12.14 8.15
C GLN A 80 -31.10 -13.12 8.13
N LEU A 81 -30.45 -13.35 9.29
CA LEU A 81 -29.36 -14.34 9.41
C LEU A 81 -29.76 -15.76 9.00
N ARG A 82 -31.01 -16.14 9.25
CA ARG A 82 -31.54 -17.45 8.84
C ARG A 82 -31.83 -17.48 7.33
N ALA A 83 -32.49 -16.45 6.82
CA ALA A 83 -32.90 -16.36 5.42
C ALA A 83 -31.71 -16.25 4.46
N THR A 84 -30.70 -15.43 4.80
CA THR A 84 -29.55 -15.17 3.91
C THR A 84 -28.33 -16.02 4.25
N LYS A 85 -28.38 -16.84 5.30
CA LYS A 85 -27.20 -17.48 5.90
C LYS A 85 -26.11 -16.50 6.36
N GLY A 86 -26.47 -15.23 6.54
CA GLY A 86 -25.54 -14.14 6.91
C GLY A 86 -24.82 -13.51 5.72
N GLU A 87 -25.20 -13.85 4.49
CA GLU A 87 -24.56 -13.39 3.27
C GLU A 87 -25.00 -11.97 2.88
N GLY A 88 -24.17 -11.29 2.08
CA GLY A 88 -24.52 -10.03 1.44
C GLY A 88 -24.56 -8.82 2.36
N TRP A 89 -23.93 -8.90 3.53
CA TRP A 89 -23.88 -7.78 4.47
C TRP A 89 -22.80 -6.79 4.06
N ILE A 90 -23.13 -5.49 4.16
CA ILE A 90 -22.29 -4.40 3.67
C ILE A 90 -22.02 -3.41 4.79
N ASN A 91 -20.78 -2.94 4.90
CA ASN A 91 -20.42 -1.77 5.70
C ASN A 91 -19.62 -0.80 4.82
N THR A 92 -20.00 0.48 4.84
CA THR A 92 -19.35 1.56 4.11
C THR A 92 -18.50 2.38 5.07
N PHE A 93 -17.24 2.62 4.72
CA PHE A 93 -16.31 3.42 5.50
C PHE A 93 -15.78 4.59 4.70
N GLU A 94 -15.27 5.59 5.42
CA GLU A 94 -14.47 6.66 4.85
C GLU A 94 -13.10 6.68 5.51
N LYS A 95 -12.06 6.61 4.69
CA LYS A 95 -10.69 6.68 5.17
C LYS A 95 -9.83 7.46 4.20
N ASP A 96 -9.21 8.54 4.70
CA ASP A 96 -8.27 9.35 3.94
C ASP A 96 -8.83 9.82 2.59
N GLY A 97 -10.12 10.19 2.56
CA GLY A 97 -10.85 10.63 1.37
C GLY A 97 -11.19 9.53 0.37
N THR A 98 -11.20 8.26 0.79
CA THR A 98 -11.65 7.11 0.00
C THR A 98 -12.89 6.50 0.63
N THR A 99 -13.95 6.35 -0.16
CA THR A 99 -15.10 5.51 0.21
C THR A 99 -14.76 4.05 0.00
N ILE A 100 -14.95 3.24 1.04
CA ILE A 100 -14.63 1.82 1.06
C ILE A 100 -15.92 1.05 1.37
N ILE A 101 -16.37 0.20 0.45
CA ILE A 101 -17.52 -0.67 0.66
C ILE A 101 -17.01 -2.06 0.96
N VAL A 102 -17.33 -2.60 2.14
CA VAL A 102 -16.87 -3.92 2.58
C VAL A 102 -18.03 -4.89 2.56
N THR A 103 -17.90 -5.98 1.81
CA THR A 103 -18.85 -7.09 1.79
C THR A 103 -18.37 -8.20 2.72
N PHE A 104 -19.22 -8.67 3.63
CA PHE A 104 -18.85 -9.70 4.61
C PHE A 104 -19.99 -10.68 4.88
N ASN A 105 -19.65 -11.83 5.46
CA ASN A 105 -20.64 -12.73 6.05
C ASN A 105 -20.86 -12.34 7.51
N ALA A 106 -22.08 -11.95 7.87
CA ALA A 106 -22.40 -11.48 9.23
C ALA A 106 -22.44 -12.60 10.29
N ARG A 107 -22.52 -13.87 9.88
CA ARG A 107 -22.45 -15.02 10.78
C ARG A 107 -21.00 -15.40 11.11
N THR A 108 -20.16 -15.59 10.10
CA THR A 108 -18.73 -15.94 10.29
C THR A 108 -17.86 -14.72 10.60
N ARG A 109 -18.39 -13.53 10.34
CA ARG A 109 -17.70 -12.23 10.45
C ARG A 109 -16.54 -12.07 9.47
N GLU A 110 -16.44 -12.95 8.48
CA GLU A 110 -15.38 -12.95 7.46
C GLU A 110 -15.69 -11.93 6.36
N VAL A 111 -14.70 -11.09 6.05
CA VAL A 111 -14.74 -10.20 4.90
C VAL A 111 -14.48 -11.00 3.62
N ARG A 112 -15.30 -10.75 2.61
CA ARG A 112 -15.22 -11.42 1.30
C ARG A 112 -14.46 -10.60 0.30
N ASP A 113 -14.85 -9.35 0.23
CA ASP A 113 -14.27 -8.36 -0.65
C ASP A 113 -14.47 -6.97 -0.07
N PHE A 114 -13.71 -6.03 -0.62
CA PHE A 114 -14.01 -4.62 -0.45
C PHE A 114 -13.79 -3.88 -1.76
N VAL A 115 -14.54 -2.81 -1.96
CA VAL A 115 -14.48 -1.94 -3.13
C VAL A 115 -14.03 -0.56 -2.69
N LEU A 116 -12.97 -0.05 -3.33
CA LEU A 116 -12.54 1.34 -3.20
C LEU A 116 -13.20 2.12 -4.33
N LEU A 117 -14.03 3.11 -4.01
CA LEU A 117 -14.70 3.91 -5.03
C LEU A 117 -13.79 5.01 -5.59
N GLY A 118 -13.88 5.20 -6.90
CA GLY A 118 -13.18 6.24 -7.65
C GLY A 118 -13.15 5.94 -9.14
N ASP A 119 -12.87 6.93 -9.96
CA ASP A 119 -12.91 6.85 -11.43
C ASP A 119 -11.55 6.55 -12.08
N ASN A 120 -10.49 6.46 -11.28
CA ASN A 120 -9.13 6.20 -11.74
C ASN A 120 -8.51 5.01 -10.97
N GLU A 121 -8.44 3.86 -11.64
CA GLU A 121 -7.90 2.61 -11.08
C GLU A 121 -6.44 2.72 -10.60
N GLU A 122 -5.58 3.38 -11.38
CA GLU A 122 -4.16 3.51 -11.05
C GLU A 122 -3.97 4.34 -9.78
N GLU A 123 -4.70 5.45 -9.67
CA GLU A 123 -4.67 6.29 -8.47
C GLU A 123 -5.22 5.55 -7.24
N LEU A 124 -6.33 4.82 -7.39
CA LEU A 124 -6.90 4.01 -6.30
C LEU A 124 -5.92 2.94 -5.82
N THR A 125 -5.28 2.23 -6.75
CA THR A 125 -4.31 1.18 -6.45
C THR A 125 -3.11 1.78 -5.71
N ARG A 126 -2.55 2.88 -6.21
CA ARG A 126 -1.40 3.57 -5.62
C ARG A 126 -1.67 4.13 -4.23
N ARG A 127 -2.81 4.82 -4.03
CA ARG A 127 -3.14 5.44 -2.74
C ARG A 127 -3.49 4.42 -1.65
N ALA A 128 -4.01 3.26 -2.07
CA ALA A 128 -4.38 2.16 -1.18
C ALA A 128 -3.24 1.17 -0.90
N GLY A 129 -2.06 1.39 -1.50
CA GLY A 129 -0.90 0.51 -1.35
C GLY A 129 -1.13 -0.88 -1.96
N LEU A 130 -2.01 -1.00 -2.95
CA LEU A 130 -2.31 -2.25 -3.62
C LEU A 130 -1.29 -2.54 -4.73
N GLN A 131 -1.07 -3.82 -4.99
CA GLN A 131 -0.37 -4.31 -6.17
C GLN A 131 -1.37 -5.02 -7.08
N LEU A 132 -1.26 -4.83 -8.40
CA LEU A 132 -2.14 -5.51 -9.36
C LEU A 132 -1.91 -7.03 -9.39
N VAL A 133 -0.69 -7.46 -9.04
CA VAL A 133 -0.28 -8.86 -8.96
C VAL A 133 0.25 -9.11 -7.56
N ASP A 134 -0.51 -9.86 -6.77
CA ASP A 134 -0.19 -10.24 -5.39
C ASP A 134 -0.61 -11.70 -5.14
N GLU A 135 0.04 -12.37 -4.19
CA GLU A 135 -0.21 -13.77 -3.83
C GLU A 135 -1.40 -13.94 -2.87
N ASP A 136 -1.77 -12.89 -2.14
CA ASP A 136 -2.82 -12.95 -1.11
C ASP A 136 -4.18 -12.41 -1.61
N TYR A 137 -4.18 -11.61 -2.67
CA TYR A 137 -5.40 -10.99 -3.21
C TYR A 137 -5.38 -10.76 -4.72
N LEU A 138 -6.57 -10.46 -5.23
CA LEU A 138 -6.83 -10.02 -6.60
C LEU A 138 -7.39 -8.60 -6.57
N VAL A 139 -6.93 -7.76 -7.50
CA VAL A 139 -7.51 -6.43 -7.76
C VAL A 139 -8.29 -6.52 -9.07
N LEU A 140 -9.57 -6.16 -9.04
CA LEU A 140 -10.49 -6.24 -10.18
C LEU A 140 -11.15 -4.87 -10.40
N PRO A 141 -11.17 -4.33 -11.62
CA PRO A 141 -11.90 -3.10 -11.89
C PRO A 141 -13.40 -3.31 -11.69
N VAL A 142 -14.07 -2.30 -11.13
CA VAL A 142 -15.53 -2.27 -11.00
C VAL A 142 -16.07 -1.29 -12.03
N ALA A 143 -16.78 -1.81 -13.04
CA ALA A 143 -17.40 -1.00 -14.08
C ALA A 143 -18.77 -0.45 -13.65
N ASP A 144 -19.14 0.70 -14.21
CA ASP A 144 -20.47 1.27 -14.10
C ASP A 144 -21.49 0.37 -14.84
N PRO A 145 -22.53 -0.15 -14.19
CA PRO A 145 -23.56 -0.95 -14.86
C PRO A 145 -24.28 -0.20 -16.00
N ALA A 146 -24.40 1.12 -15.91
CA ALA A 146 -25.01 1.94 -16.95
C ALA A 146 -24.04 2.31 -18.08
N ALA A 147 -22.74 2.23 -17.82
CA ALA A 147 -21.68 2.54 -18.79
C ALA A 147 -20.46 1.61 -18.58
N PRO A 148 -20.49 0.36 -19.10
CA PRO A 148 -19.46 -0.65 -18.79
C PRO A 148 -18.02 -0.28 -19.16
N SER A 149 -17.83 0.73 -20.02
CA SER A 149 -16.51 1.29 -20.36
C SER A 149 -15.95 2.23 -19.28
N LYS A 150 -16.75 2.63 -18.29
CA LYS A 150 -16.38 3.53 -17.21
C LYS A 150 -16.11 2.73 -15.95
N ILE A 151 -14.94 2.94 -15.36
CA ILE A 151 -14.59 2.38 -14.05
C ILE A 151 -15.11 3.30 -12.94
N ILE A 152 -15.68 2.70 -11.90
CA ILE A 152 -16.23 3.39 -10.71
C ILE A 152 -15.55 2.93 -9.41
N GLY A 153 -14.60 2.01 -9.51
CA GLY A 153 -13.75 1.63 -8.39
C GLY A 153 -12.87 0.43 -8.68
N VAL A 154 -12.18 -0.03 -7.64
CA VAL A 154 -11.43 -1.29 -7.64
C VAL A 154 -11.94 -2.20 -6.55
N ARG A 155 -12.21 -3.46 -6.88
CA ARG A 155 -12.57 -4.52 -5.94
C ARG A 155 -11.31 -5.29 -5.57
N VAL A 156 -11.12 -5.52 -4.28
CA VAL A 156 -10.08 -6.38 -3.76
C VAL A 156 -10.72 -7.62 -3.16
N VAL A 157 -10.26 -8.78 -3.60
CA VAL A 157 -10.79 -10.09 -3.17
C VAL A 157 -9.64 -10.93 -2.67
N LYS A 158 -9.81 -11.60 -1.54
CA LYS A 158 -8.84 -12.57 -1.05
C LYS A 158 -8.76 -13.77 -2.02
N ARG A 159 -7.56 -14.29 -2.25
CA ARG A 159 -7.36 -15.53 -3.02
C ARG A 159 -7.79 -16.79 -2.25
#